data_AF-A0A923VS57-F1
#
_entry.id   AF-A0A923VS57-F1
#
_cell.length_a   1.000
_cell.length_b   1.000
_cell.length_c   1.000
_cell.angle_alpha   90.00
_cell.angle_beta   90.00
_cell.angle_gamma   90.00
#
_symmetry.space_group_name_H-M   'P 1'
#
loop_
_entity.id
_entity.type
_entity.pdbx_description
1 polymer ?
#
loop_
_entity_poly.entity_id
_entity_poly.type
_entity_poly.pdbx_seq_one_letter_code
_entity_poly.pdbx_strand_id
1 'polypeptide(L)' 'MDLKKTNAPVNTVTYNKTVIEERTGNVYEAITIMAKRANQINSEIKKELTEKLEEFATYNDSL' A
#
# COMPACT_ATOMS: atom_id res chain seq x y z
N MET A 1 2.28 7.10 5.99
CA MET A 1 1.75 6.09 6.93
C MET A 1 2.92 5.44 7.66
N ASP A 2 2.81 5.04 8.93
CA ASP A 2 3.89 4.25 9.55
C ASP A 2 3.86 2.83 8.99
N LEU A 3 4.69 2.57 7.98
CA LEU A 3 4.75 1.29 7.24
C LEU A 3 5.10 0.11 8.14
N LYS A 4 5.69 0.34 9.31
CA LYS A 4 5.96 -0.70 10.31
C LYS A 4 4.71 -1.11 11.09
N LYS A 5 3.63 -0.32 11.05
CA LYS A 5 2.34 -0.57 11.72
C LYS A 5 1.23 -0.80 10.71
N THR A 6 1.43 -1.79 9.86
CA THR A 6 0.40 -2.26 8.93
C THR A 6 -0.45 -3.36 9.57
N ASN A 7 -1.77 -3.24 9.43
CA ASN A 7 -2.72 -4.30 9.81
C ASN A 7 -2.90 -5.33 8.67
N ALA A 8 -2.03 -5.32 7.65
CA ALA A 8 -2.07 -6.29 6.59
C ALA A 8 -1.71 -7.68 7.13
N PRO A 9 -2.46 -8.72 6.73
CA PRO A 9 -2.16 -10.09 7.16
C PRO A 9 -0.83 -10.57 6.54
N VAL A 10 -0.07 -11.38 7.29
CA VAL A 10 1.22 -11.94 6.84
C VAL A 10 1.03 -12.98 5.73
N ASN A 11 -0.11 -13.67 5.73
CA ASN A 11 -0.47 -14.71 4.78
C ASN A 11 -1.80 -14.38 4.09
N THR A 12 -2.12 -15.10 3.01
CA THR A 12 -3.43 -14.99 2.37
C THR A 12 -4.54 -15.35 3.34
N VAL A 13 -5.56 -14.50 3.42
CA VAL A 13 -6.78 -14.75 4.19
C VAL A 13 -7.97 -14.81 3.24
N THR A 14 -8.95 -15.65 3.58
CA THR A 14 -10.19 -15.75 2.81
C THR A 14 -11.14 -14.64 3.26
N TYR A 15 -11.65 -13.86 2.32
CA TYR A 15 -12.63 -12.80 2.60
C TYR A 15 -14.04 -13.22 2.17
N ASN A 16 -15.05 -12.74 2.90
CA ASN A 16 -16.43 -12.92 2.52
C ASN A 16 -16.79 -12.03 1.32
N LYS A 17 -17.14 -12.64 0.18
CA LYS A 17 -17.54 -11.95 -1.05
C LYS A 17 -18.65 -10.93 -0.83
N THR A 18 -19.69 -11.30 -0.08
CA THR A 18 -20.87 -10.46 0.14
C THR A 18 -20.51 -9.15 0.82
N VAL A 19 -19.60 -9.20 1.79
CA VAL A 19 -19.11 -8.00 2.52
C VAL A 19 -18.31 -7.08 1.61
N ILE A 20 -17.51 -7.64 0.70
CA ILE A 20 -16.73 -6.85 -0.27
C ILE A 20 -17.64 -6.18 -1.29
N GLU A 21 -18.63 -6.92 -1.78
CA GLU A 21 -19.58 -6.47 -2.80
C GLU A 21 -20.56 -5.43 -2.27
N GLU A 22 -21.00 -5.51 -1.01
CA GLU A 22 -22.03 -4.66 -0.40
C GLU A 22 -21.82 -3.15 -0.62
N ARG A 23 -20.55 -2.71 -0.60
CA ARG A 23 -20.21 -1.29 -0.75
C ARG A 23 -20.35 -0.74 -2.17
N THR A 24 -20.31 -1.61 -3.17
CA THR A 24 -20.29 -1.25 -4.60
C THR A 24 -21.48 -1.84 -5.37
N GLY A 25 -22.15 -2.86 -4.82
CA GLY A 25 -23.13 -3.66 -5.53
C GLY A 25 -22.54 -4.55 -6.63
N ASN A 26 -21.22 -4.53 -6.84
CA ASN A 26 -20.54 -5.30 -7.88
C ASN A 26 -19.13 -5.71 -7.44
N VAL A 27 -18.91 -7.02 -7.33
CA VAL A 27 -17.61 -7.57 -6.91
C VAL A 27 -16.43 -7.16 -7.80
N TYR A 28 -16.62 -7.00 -9.12
CA TYR A 28 -15.55 -6.62 -10.05
C TYR A 28 -15.13 -5.16 -9.89
N GLU A 29 -16.10 -4.29 -9.60
CA GLU A 29 -15.83 -2.89 -9.30
C GLU A 29 -15.06 -2.76 -7.99
N ALA A 30 -15.50 -3.47 -6.94
CA ALA A 30 -14.79 -3.52 -5.66
C ALA A 30 -13.32 -3.95 -5.82
N ILE A 31 -13.07 -5.02 -6.59
CA ILE A 31 -11.71 -5.50 -6.87
C ILE A 31 -10.89 -4.42 -7.61
N THR A 32 -11.49 -3.76 -8.60
CA THR A 32 -10.82 -2.70 -9.38
C THR A 32 -10.43 -1.51 -8.49
N ILE A 33 -11.31 -1.10 -7.58
CA ILE A 33 -11.03 -0.02 -6.60
C ILE A 33 -9.89 -0.43 -5.67
N MET A 34 -9.93 -1.66 -5.13
CA MET A 34 -8.86 -2.18 -4.26
C MET A 34 -7.52 -2.23 -4.98
N ALA A 35 -7.48 -2.69 -6.23
CA ALA A 35 -6.26 -2.73 -7.04
C ALA A 35 -5.69 -1.32 -7.27
N LYS A 36 -6.53 -0.34 -7.64
CA LYS A 36 -6.12 1.06 -7.79
C LYS A 36 -5.54 1.63 -6.48
N ARG A 37 -6.18 1.33 -5.34
CA ARG A 37 -5.68 1.79 -4.03
C ARG A 37 -4.36 1.12 -3.65
N ALA A 38 -4.18 -0.17 -3.94
CA ALA A 38 -2.92 -0.87 -3.72
C ALA A 38 -1.77 -0.22 -4.51
N ASN A 39 -2.01 0.18 -5.77
CA ASN A 39 -1.01 0.87 -6.58
C ASN A 39 -0.62 2.24 -6.00
N GLN A 40 -1.58 3.01 -5.47
CA GLN A 40 -1.30 4.28 -4.80
C GLN A 40 -0.37 4.09 -3.59
N ILE A 41 -0.70 3.12 -2.73
CA ILE A 41 0.10 2.79 -1.54
C ILE A 41 1.51 2.36 -1.96
N ASN A 42 1.64 1.50 -2.97
CA ASN A 42 2.94 1.06 -3.47
C ASN A 42 3.79 2.22 -4.01
N SER A 43 3.17 3.18 -4.71
CA SER A 43 3.88 4.37 -5.20
C SER A 43 4.34 5.27 -4.04
N GLU A 44 3.52 5.45 -3.02
CA GLU A 44 3.85 6.22 -1.82
C GLU A 44 5.03 5.59 -1.07
N ILE A 45 5.02 4.26 -0.89
CA ILE A 45 6.10 3.51 -0.24
C ILE A 45 7.42 3.66 -0.99
N LYS A 46 7.40 3.51 -2.32
CA LYS A 46 8.60 3.65 -3.14
C LYS A 46 9.18 5.06 -3.03
N LYS A 47 8.31 6.07 -3.07
CA LYS A 47 8.72 7.46 -2.94
C LYS A 47 9.39 7.73 -1.59
N GLU A 48 8.74 7.33 -0.49
CA GLU A 48 9.30 7.51 0.86
C GLU A 48 10.66 6.79 1.03
N LEU A 49 10.80 5.59 0.44
CA LEU A 49 12.08 4.87 0.46
C LEU A 49 13.16 5.62 -0.32
N THR A 50 12.86 6.13 -1.51
CA THR A 50 13.81 6.90 -2.31
C THR A 50 14.24 8.18 -1.60
N GLU A 51 13.31 8.92 -1.01
CA GLU A 51 13.61 10.15 -0.26
C GLU A 51 14.56 9.86 0.92
N LYS A 52 14.32 8.79 1.69
CA LYS A 52 15.23 8.38 2.77
C LYS A 52 16.63 8.00 2.26
N LEU A 53 16.72 7.31 1.13
CA LEU A 53 18.02 6.94 0.55
C LEU A 53 18.81 8.17 0.08
N GLU A 54 18.14 9.17 -0.48
CA GLU A 54 18.75 10.45 -0.87
C GLU A 54 19.27 11.24 0.35
N GLU A 55 18.51 11.23 1.46
CA GLU A 55 18.98 11.79 2.73
C GLU A 55 20.28 11.10 3.18
N PHE A 56 20.36 9.76 3.21
CA PHE A 56 21.59 9.05 3.60
C PHE A 56 22.78 9.33 2.67
N ALA A 57 22.57 9.51 1.37
CA ALA A 57 23.63 9.82 0.42
C ALA A 57 24.22 11.22 0.63
N THR A 58 23.36 12.23 0.88
CA THR A 58 23.81 13.61 1.11
C THR A 58 24.59 13.78 2.41
N TYR A 59 24.26 13.04 3.48
CA TYR A 59 25.03 13.07 4.73
C TYR A 59 26.44 12.46 4.61
N ASN A 60 26.67 11.52 3.70
CA ASN A 60 27.98 10.89 3.51
C ASN A 60 28.93 11.74 2.64
N ASP A 61 28.37 12.58 1.76
CA ASP A 61 29.14 13.46 0.85
C ASP A 61 29.52 14.81 1.51
N SER A 62 29.01 15.07 2.71
CA SER A 62 29.25 16.32 3.48
C SER A 62 30.07 16.12 4.76
N LEU A 63 30.74 14.97 4.93
CA LEU A 63 31.70 14.65 6.00
C LEU A 63 33.12 14.46 5.46
#